data_AF-A0A0P0QMI5-F1
#
_entry.id   AF-A0A0P0QMI5-F1
#
_cell.length_a   1.000
_cell.length_b   1.000
_cell.length_c   1.000
_cell.angle_alpha   90.00
_cell.angle_beta   90.00
_cell.angle_gamma   90.00
#
_symmetry.space_group_name_H-M   'P 1'
#
loop_
_entity.id
_entity.type
_entity.pdbx_description
1 polymer ?
#
loop_
_entity_poly.entity_id
_entity_poly.type
_entity_poly.pdbx_seq_one_letter_code
_entity_poly.pdbx_strand_id
1 'polypeptide(L)'
;ENMAIGEDDELNKSKEPKHDHGGCGNIQPEVRKEGLKLFGTWKPQKGDDENEGQQLEKRAITPQMALNIFRHIAAEDIKKLGLSNDYARPEWMIITVLPVPPPPVRPSISVDGSGQGMRGEDDLTYKLGDIIRANGNVRRCETEGSPAHVVQEFEQLLQFHVATYMDN
;
A
#
# COMPACT_ATOMS: atom_id res chain seq x y z
N GLU A 1 -40.69 37.08 43.42
CA GLU A 1 -40.57 37.99 42.26
C GLU A 1 -39.52 37.45 41.30
N ASN A 2 -39.80 37.60 40.01
CA ASN A 2 -38.97 37.24 38.85
C ASN A 2 -37.60 37.95 38.85
N MET A 3 -36.57 37.33 38.26
CA MET A 3 -36.12 37.65 36.88
C MET A 3 -34.91 36.81 36.45
N ALA A 4 -34.91 36.46 35.16
CA ALA A 4 -33.92 35.69 34.44
C ALA A 4 -32.64 36.49 34.12
N ILE A 5 -31.51 35.78 34.07
CA ILE A 5 -30.26 36.11 33.36
C ILE A 5 -29.66 34.73 33.06
N GLY A 6 -29.47 34.22 31.86
CA GLY A 6 -29.27 34.78 30.53
C GLY A 6 -28.32 33.78 29.85
N GLU A 7 -28.89 32.84 29.09
CA GLU A 7 -28.14 32.10 28.06
C GLU A 7 -27.62 33.14 27.06
N ASP A 8 -26.31 33.19 26.79
CA ASP A 8 -25.70 33.70 25.55
C ASP A 8 -24.23 34.11 25.76
N ASP A 9 -23.30 33.18 26.03
CA ASP A 9 -21.86 33.53 25.95
C ASP A 9 -20.90 32.39 25.55
N GLU A 10 -21.34 31.43 24.72
CA GLU A 10 -20.46 30.45 24.08
C GLU A 10 -20.50 30.49 22.54
N LEU A 11 -20.75 31.65 21.95
CA LEU A 11 -20.74 31.86 20.50
C LEU A 11 -19.73 32.93 20.08
N ASN A 12 -18.43 32.74 20.37
CA ASN A 12 -17.36 33.40 19.61
C ASN A 12 -15.95 32.86 19.91
N LYS A 13 -15.73 31.54 19.80
CA LYS A 13 -14.40 31.07 19.39
C LYS A 13 -14.28 31.30 17.89
N SER A 14 -13.83 32.51 17.53
CA SER A 14 -13.32 32.83 16.21
C SER A 14 -12.43 31.68 15.75
N LYS A 15 -12.86 30.99 14.68
CA LYS A 15 -12.06 29.94 14.05
C LYS A 15 -10.72 30.57 13.70
N GLU A 16 -9.65 30.13 14.37
CA GLU A 16 -8.30 30.54 14.02
C GLU A 16 -8.13 30.41 12.50
N PRO A 17 -7.46 31.39 11.85
CA PRO A 17 -7.29 31.36 10.40
C PRO A 17 -6.65 30.01 10.05
N LYS A 18 -7.35 29.22 9.22
CA LYS A 18 -6.85 27.93 8.77
C LYS A 18 -5.47 28.16 8.16
N HIS A 19 -4.44 27.71 8.85
CA HIS A 19 -3.08 27.75 8.36
C HIS A 19 -3.02 26.87 7.11
N ASP A 20 -2.95 27.51 5.95
CA ASP A 20 -2.80 26.79 4.69
C ASP A 20 -1.38 26.23 4.63
N HIS A 21 -1.28 24.90 4.64
CA HIS A 21 -0.01 24.19 4.53
C HIS A 21 0.51 24.15 3.06
N GLY A 22 -0.09 24.92 2.14
CA GLY A 22 0.34 25.02 0.74
C GLY A 22 -0.02 23.80 -0.10
N GLY A 23 -1.08 23.09 0.28
CA GLY A 23 -1.50 21.82 -0.35
C GLY A 23 -2.40 22.00 -1.58
N CYS A 24 -2.70 20.90 -2.28
CA CYS A 24 -3.56 20.89 -3.47
C CYS A 24 -5.07 20.98 -3.18
N GLY A 25 -5.49 21.03 -1.91
CA GLY A 25 -6.90 21.12 -1.51
C GLY A 25 -7.71 19.82 -1.59
N ASN A 26 -7.12 18.70 -2.04
CA ASN A 26 -7.81 17.41 -2.12
C ASN A 26 -8.09 16.82 -0.72
N ILE A 27 -9.26 16.18 -0.58
CA ILE A 27 -9.66 15.48 0.65
C ILE A 27 -8.78 14.24 0.85
N GLN A 28 -8.29 14.07 2.08
CA GLN A 28 -7.52 12.89 2.48
C GLN A 28 -8.46 11.73 2.83
N PRO A 29 -8.19 10.50 2.32
CA PRO A 29 -8.98 9.33 2.69
C PRO A 29 -8.72 8.88 4.13
N GLU A 30 -9.72 8.25 4.74
CA GLU A 30 -9.50 7.36 5.87
C GLU A 30 -8.99 6.02 5.36
N VAL A 31 -7.71 5.70 5.62
CA VAL A 31 -7.06 4.47 5.14
C VAL A 31 -7.29 3.33 6.13
N ARG A 32 -7.75 2.18 5.63
CA ARG A 32 -7.92 0.94 6.39
C ARG A 32 -7.22 -0.23 5.70
N LYS A 33 -6.64 -1.12 6.49
CA LYS A 33 -6.03 -2.37 6.01
C LYS A 33 -7.06 -3.50 6.05
N GLU A 34 -7.19 -4.22 4.96
CA GLU A 34 -8.02 -5.42 4.84
C GLU A 34 -7.18 -6.52 4.19
N GLY A 35 -6.72 -7.50 4.99
CA GLY A 35 -5.76 -8.51 4.54
C GLY A 35 -4.45 -7.89 4.04
N LEU A 36 -4.06 -8.19 2.80
CA LEU A 36 -2.89 -7.63 2.12
C LEU A 36 -3.20 -6.36 1.30
N LYS A 37 -4.41 -5.78 1.44
CA LYS A 37 -4.83 -4.59 0.70
C LYS A 37 -5.03 -3.40 1.62
N LEU A 38 -4.89 -2.20 1.05
CA LEU A 38 -5.27 -0.94 1.66
C LEU A 38 -6.47 -0.36 0.93
N PHE A 39 -7.42 0.17 1.68
CA PHE A 39 -8.59 0.86 1.15
C PHE A 39 -8.67 2.27 1.73
N GLY A 40 -8.87 3.26 0.87
CA GLY A 40 -9.20 4.62 1.27
C GLY A 40 -10.71 4.82 1.25
N THR A 41 -11.25 5.51 2.25
CA THR A 41 -12.65 5.97 2.26
C THR A 41 -12.68 7.49 2.27
N TRP A 42 -13.26 8.11 1.24
CA TRP A 42 -13.43 9.56 1.16
C TRP A 42 -14.81 9.96 1.66
N LYS A 43 -14.85 10.87 2.63
CA LYS A 43 -16.10 11.41 3.18
C LYS A 43 -16.39 12.77 2.52
N PRO A 44 -17.62 13.02 2.07
CA PRO A 44 -18.00 14.35 1.57
C PRO A 44 -17.83 15.39 2.68
N GLN A 45 -17.37 16.58 2.31
CA GLN A 45 -17.16 17.67 3.26
C GLN A 45 -18.52 18.28 3.66
N LYS A 46 -18.76 18.44 4.97
CA LYS A 46 -19.98 19.11 5.46
C LYS A 46 -20.01 20.57 4.97
N GLY A 47 -21.07 20.94 4.26
CA GLY A 47 -21.32 22.30 3.77
C GLY A 47 -21.19 22.49 2.25
N ASP A 48 -21.00 21.41 1.49
CA ASP A 48 -21.10 21.41 0.03
C ASP A 48 -22.49 20.87 -0.35
N ASP A 49 -23.47 21.76 -0.51
CA ASP A 49 -24.88 21.41 -0.80
C ASP A 49 -25.03 20.60 -2.10
N GLU A 50 -24.03 20.62 -2.99
CA GLU A 50 -23.97 19.80 -4.21
C GLU A 50 -23.59 18.33 -3.95
N ASN A 51 -22.99 18.02 -2.79
CA ASN A 51 -22.55 16.66 -2.42
C ASN A 51 -23.40 16.03 -1.30
N GLU A 52 -24.50 16.67 -0.87
CA GLU A 52 -25.49 16.09 0.04
C GLU A 52 -26.21 14.89 -0.60
N GLY A 53 -25.58 13.72 -0.50
CA GLY A 53 -26.11 12.46 -1.02
C GLY A 53 -25.08 11.56 -1.68
N GLN A 54 -23.83 12.02 -1.89
CA GLN A 54 -22.78 11.14 -2.39
C GLN A 54 -22.44 10.08 -1.35
N GLN A 55 -22.59 8.81 -1.76
CA GLN A 55 -22.18 7.67 -0.97
C GLN A 55 -20.68 7.74 -0.65
N LEU A 56 -20.32 7.26 0.54
CA LEU A 56 -18.94 7.06 0.95
C LEU A 56 -18.19 6.29 -0.12
N GLU A 57 -17.22 6.95 -0.75
CA GLU A 57 -16.45 6.33 -1.80
C GLU A 57 -15.31 5.52 -1.18
N LYS A 58 -15.41 4.18 -1.30
CA LYS A 58 -14.34 3.25 -0.91
C LYS A 58 -13.58 2.82 -2.16
N ARG A 59 -12.29 3.14 -2.23
CA ARG A 59 -11.39 2.70 -3.32
C ARG A 59 -10.17 1.98 -2.76
N ALA A 60 -9.68 0.97 -3.48
CA ALA A 60 -8.41 0.33 -3.15
C ALA A 60 -7.24 1.28 -3.44
N ILE A 61 -6.26 1.31 -2.55
CA ILE A 61 -4.99 2.01 -2.75
C ILE A 61 -4.01 0.98 -3.28
N THR A 62 -3.70 1.07 -4.57
CA THR A 62 -2.79 0.11 -5.22
C THR A 62 -1.33 0.40 -4.84
N PRO A 63 -0.43 -0.60 -4.90
CA PRO A 63 1.00 -0.38 -4.69
C PRO A 63 1.58 0.69 -5.64
N GLN A 64 1.10 0.73 -6.89
CA GLN A 64 1.52 1.74 -7.87
C GLN A 64 1.09 3.16 -7.47
N MET A 65 -0.12 3.34 -6.91
CA MET A 65 -0.56 4.63 -6.39
C MET A 65 0.31 5.09 -5.22
N ALA A 66 0.55 4.20 -4.25
CA ALA A 66 1.39 4.50 -3.09
C ALA A 66 2.83 4.84 -3.52
N LEU A 67 3.41 4.07 -4.44
CA LEU A 67 4.74 4.32 -5.00
C LEU A 67 4.83 5.70 -5.64
N ASN A 68 3.84 6.08 -6.45
CA ASN A 68 3.81 7.39 -7.08
C ASN A 68 3.72 8.51 -6.05
N ILE A 69 2.89 8.37 -5.02
CA ILE A 69 2.80 9.36 -3.94
C ILE A 69 4.12 9.48 -3.18
N PHE A 70 4.73 8.36 -2.78
CA PHE A 70 5.98 8.34 -2.03
C PHE A 70 7.15 8.99 -2.79
N ARG A 71 7.20 8.82 -4.12
CA ARG A 71 8.21 9.49 -4.97
C ARG A 71 8.11 11.02 -4.98
N HIS A 72 6.92 11.57 -4.73
CA HIS A 72 6.69 13.02 -4.70
C HIS A 72 6.90 13.66 -3.34
N ILE A 73 7.17 12.87 -2.28
CA ILE A 73 7.49 13.43 -0.96
C ILE A 73 8.86 14.12 -1.04
N ALA A 74 8.90 15.40 -0.66
CA ALA A 74 10.13 16.18 -0.67
C ALA A 74 11.16 15.62 0.33
N ALA A 75 12.45 15.77 0.01
CA ALA A 75 13.54 15.26 0.85
C ALA A 75 13.53 15.82 2.28
N GLU A 76 13.09 17.07 2.45
CA GLU A 76 12.92 17.70 3.76
C GLU A 76 11.81 17.05 4.57
N ASP A 77 10.69 16.71 3.92
CA ASP A 77 9.56 16.06 4.57
C ASP A 77 9.87 14.61 4.92
N ILE A 78 10.64 13.91 4.09
CA ILE A 78 11.18 12.57 4.42
C ILE A 78 11.96 12.63 5.74
N LYS A 79 12.81 13.64 5.94
CA LYS A 79 13.55 13.82 7.21
C LYS A 79 12.62 14.13 8.38
N LYS A 80 11.59 14.97 8.19
CA LYS A 80 10.59 15.29 9.23
C LYS A 80 9.78 14.05 9.65
N LEU A 81 9.54 13.12 8.73
CA LEU A 81 8.91 11.82 8.99
C LEU A 81 9.82 10.84 9.75
N GLY A 82 11.08 11.19 9.99
CA GLY A 82 12.06 10.33 10.67
C GLY A 82 12.73 9.30 9.75
N LEU A 83 12.64 9.48 8.43
CA LEU A 83 13.25 8.62 7.43
C LEU A 83 14.55 9.20 6.87
N SER A 84 15.32 8.39 6.15
CA SER A 84 16.60 8.78 5.53
C SER A 84 16.50 8.85 4.02
N ASN A 85 16.99 9.94 3.42
CA ASN A 85 17.07 10.08 1.97
C ASN A 85 18.10 9.13 1.33
N ASP A 86 19.11 8.71 2.09
CA ASP A 86 20.22 7.90 1.57
C ASP A 86 20.03 6.40 1.82
N TYR A 87 19.29 6.04 2.88
CA TYR A 87 19.21 4.66 3.36
C TYR A 87 17.79 4.10 3.51
N ALA A 88 16.76 4.95 3.59
CA ALA A 88 15.41 4.51 3.95
C ALA A 88 14.34 5.39 3.32
N ARG A 89 14.38 5.57 1.99
CA ARG A 89 13.36 6.33 1.29
C ARG A 89 12.02 5.59 1.28
N PRO A 90 10.88 6.31 1.43
CA PRO A 90 9.58 5.66 1.58
C PRO A 90 9.17 4.85 0.36
N GLU A 91 9.56 5.27 -0.86
CA GLU A 91 9.26 4.51 -2.07
C GLU A 91 9.93 3.12 -2.11
N TRP A 92 10.98 2.89 -1.31
CA TRP A 92 11.67 1.60 -1.24
C TRP A 92 10.90 0.57 -0.39
N MET A 93 9.89 1.00 0.35
CA MET A 93 8.97 0.08 1.04
C MET A 93 8.10 -0.71 0.04
N ILE A 94 7.98 -0.25 -1.21
CA ILE A 94 7.27 -0.95 -2.28
C ILE A 94 8.29 -1.74 -3.13
N ILE A 95 8.19 -3.06 -3.10
CA ILE A 95 9.10 -3.94 -3.84
C ILE A 95 8.76 -3.89 -5.33
N THR A 96 9.67 -3.34 -6.13
CA THR A 96 9.61 -3.37 -7.61
C THR A 96 10.61 -4.35 -8.22
N VAL A 97 11.70 -4.64 -7.49
CA VAL A 97 12.72 -5.63 -7.83
C VAL A 97 12.92 -6.50 -6.59
N LEU A 98 12.59 -7.79 -6.70
CA LEU A 98 12.78 -8.75 -5.62
C LEU A 98 14.17 -9.40 -5.75
N PRO A 99 15.05 -9.27 -4.74
CA PRO A 99 16.36 -9.90 -4.78
C PRO A 99 16.23 -11.42 -4.61
N VAL A 100 16.97 -12.18 -5.42
CA VAL A 100 17.03 -13.65 -5.31
C VAL A 100 18.27 -14.04 -4.51
N PRO A 101 18.14 -14.70 -3.35
CA PRO A 101 19.28 -15.09 -2.55
C PRO A 101 20.12 -16.18 -3.25
N PRO A 102 21.45 -16.20 -2.99
CA PRO A 102 22.36 -17.18 -3.59
C PRO A 102 22.17 -18.58 -2.99
N PRO A 103 22.65 -19.65 -3.66
CA PRO A 103 22.48 -21.04 -3.20
C PRO A 103 22.85 -21.35 -1.74
N PRO A 104 23.88 -20.72 -1.12
CA PRO A 104 24.17 -20.96 0.30
C PRO A 104 23.04 -20.58 1.26
N VAL A 105 22.17 -19.65 0.87
CA VAL A 105 20.99 -19.23 1.65
C VAL A 105 19.77 -20.09 1.34
N ARG A 106 19.79 -20.83 0.22
CA ARG A 106 18.71 -21.73 -0.23
C ARG A 106 19.31 -23.10 -0.63
N PRO A 107 19.89 -23.86 0.32
CA PRO A 107 20.70 -25.03 0.02
C PRO A 107 19.86 -26.21 -0.50
N SER A 108 20.30 -26.84 -1.58
CA SER A 108 19.70 -28.10 -2.07
C SER A 108 20.20 -29.29 -1.25
N ILE A 109 19.32 -30.23 -0.89
CA ILE A 109 19.66 -31.50 -0.25
C ILE A 109 19.70 -32.64 -1.27
N SER A 110 20.77 -33.43 -1.30
CA SER A 110 20.79 -34.71 -2.02
C SER A 110 20.18 -35.80 -1.14
N VAL A 111 19.15 -36.49 -1.62
CA VAL A 111 18.40 -37.48 -0.83
C VAL A 111 19.26 -38.69 -0.42
N ASP A 112 20.30 -38.99 -1.19
CA ASP A 112 21.14 -40.18 -1.02
C ASP A 112 22.60 -39.86 -0.62
N GLY A 113 22.95 -38.59 -0.44
CA GLY A 113 24.31 -38.14 -0.09
C GLY A 113 25.39 -38.42 -1.15
N SER A 114 25.03 -39.05 -2.27
CA SER A 114 25.98 -39.51 -3.30
C SER A 114 26.30 -38.44 -4.35
N GLY A 115 25.59 -37.31 -4.33
CA GLY A 115 25.68 -36.26 -5.33
C GLY A 115 25.15 -36.64 -6.73
N GLN A 116 24.78 -37.91 -6.94
CA GLN A 116 24.26 -38.46 -8.20
C GLN A 116 22.77 -38.82 -8.15
N GLY A 117 22.13 -38.76 -6.96
CA GLY A 117 20.70 -39.02 -6.79
C GLY A 117 19.79 -37.81 -6.99
N MET A 118 18.49 -38.04 -6.79
CA MET A 118 17.45 -36.99 -6.82
C MET A 118 17.76 -35.92 -5.76
N ARG A 119 17.70 -34.65 -6.18
CA ARG A 119 17.91 -33.49 -5.30
C ARG A 119 16.55 -32.93 -4.87
N GLY A 120 16.39 -32.71 -3.57
CA GLY A 120 15.35 -31.85 -3.01
C GLY A 120 15.87 -30.43 -2.93
N GLU A 121 15.15 -29.48 -3.52
CA GLU A 121 15.50 -28.07 -3.42
C GLU A 121 15.00 -27.48 -2.09
N ASP A 122 15.56 -26.35 -1.69
CA ASP A 122 15.11 -25.61 -0.52
C ASP A 122 13.69 -25.02 -0.71
N ASP A 123 12.92 -24.87 0.37
CA ASP A 123 11.57 -24.29 0.33
C ASP A 123 11.55 -22.86 -0.25
N LEU A 124 12.58 -22.05 0.00
CA LEU A 124 12.72 -20.73 -0.63
C LEU A 124 12.82 -20.85 -2.14
N THR A 125 13.49 -21.89 -2.66
CA THR A 125 13.60 -22.12 -4.11
C THR A 125 12.24 -22.49 -4.71
N TYR A 126 11.45 -23.33 -4.04
CA TYR A 126 10.10 -23.63 -4.49
C TYR A 126 9.20 -22.39 -4.49
N LYS A 127 9.25 -21.59 -3.42
CA LYS A 127 8.45 -20.36 -3.31
C LYS A 127 8.85 -19.31 -4.34
N LEU A 128 10.15 -19.16 -4.63
CA LEU A 128 10.63 -18.31 -5.72
C LEU A 128 10.12 -18.79 -7.09
N GLY A 129 10.04 -20.11 -7.30
CA GLY A 129 9.41 -20.69 -8.49
C GLY A 129 7.95 -20.30 -8.63
N ASP A 130 7.18 -20.30 -7.55
CA ASP A 130 5.79 -19.81 -7.54
C ASP A 130 5.69 -18.32 -7.87
N ILE A 131 6.55 -17.49 -7.26
CA ILE A 131 6.59 -16.03 -7.53
C ILE A 131 6.86 -15.77 -9.02
N ILE A 132 7.83 -16.46 -9.62
CA ILE A 132 8.17 -16.29 -11.04
C ILE A 132 6.98 -16.67 -11.93
N ARG A 133 6.29 -17.78 -11.62
CA ARG A 133 5.11 -18.22 -12.37
C ARG A 133 3.96 -17.22 -12.24
N ALA A 134 3.66 -16.76 -11.04
CA ALA A 134 2.62 -15.76 -10.78
C ALA A 134 2.92 -14.44 -11.52
N ASN A 135 4.17 -13.96 -11.47
CA ASN A 135 4.59 -12.75 -12.17
C ASN A 135 4.49 -12.90 -13.70
N GLY A 136 4.84 -14.07 -14.24
CA GLY A 136 4.67 -14.36 -15.66
C GLY A 136 3.20 -14.31 -16.11
N ASN A 137 2.28 -14.79 -15.27
CA ASN A 137 0.85 -14.74 -15.55
C ASN A 137 0.32 -13.30 -15.55
N VAL A 138 0.70 -12.47 -14.57
CA VAL A 138 0.33 -11.04 -14.54
C VAL A 138 0.77 -10.36 -15.84
N ARG A 139 2.06 -10.47 -16.19
CA ARG A 139 2.63 -9.86 -17.40
C ARG A 139 1.92 -10.32 -18.68
N ARG A 140 1.57 -11.61 -18.75
CA ARG A 140 0.84 -12.16 -19.89
C ARG A 140 -0.57 -11.56 -19.99
N CYS A 141 -1.31 -11.54 -18.87
CA CYS A 141 -2.66 -10.98 -18.83
C CYS A 141 -2.68 -9.49 -19.24
N GLU A 142 -1.70 -8.70 -18.79
CA GLU A 142 -1.56 -7.30 -19.20
C GLU A 142 -1.26 -7.17 -20.70
N THR A 143 -0.34 -7.98 -21.23
CA THR A 143 0.07 -7.92 -22.64
C THR A 143 -1.04 -8.35 -23.59
N GLU A 144 -1.84 -9.35 -23.20
CA GLU A 144 -2.96 -9.87 -23.99
C GLU A 144 -4.24 -9.02 -23.86
N GLY A 145 -4.23 -7.97 -23.03
CA GLY A 145 -5.40 -7.11 -22.81
C GLY A 145 -6.53 -7.81 -22.09
N SER A 146 -6.20 -8.69 -21.14
CA SER A 146 -7.20 -9.39 -20.32
C SER A 146 -8.07 -8.40 -19.53
N PRO A 147 -9.33 -8.77 -19.19
CA PRO A 147 -10.19 -7.92 -18.38
C PRO A 147 -9.55 -7.50 -17.06
N ALA A 148 -9.79 -6.26 -16.62
CA ALA A 148 -9.13 -5.68 -15.44
C ALA A 148 -9.31 -6.50 -14.15
N HIS A 149 -10.48 -7.10 -13.94
CA HIS A 149 -10.73 -7.95 -12.76
C HIS A 149 -9.85 -9.21 -12.75
N VAL A 150 -9.55 -9.79 -13.93
CA VAL A 150 -8.67 -10.96 -14.06
C VAL A 150 -7.22 -10.58 -13.75
N VAL A 151 -6.76 -9.44 -14.27
CA VAL A 151 -5.42 -8.92 -13.96
C VAL A 151 -5.28 -8.72 -12.45
N GLN A 152 -6.29 -8.12 -11.81
CA GLN A 152 -6.31 -7.90 -10.35
C GLN A 152 -6.26 -9.21 -9.54
N GLU A 153 -6.86 -10.29 -10.02
CA GLU A 153 -6.76 -11.61 -9.35
C GLU A 153 -5.32 -12.16 -9.40
N PHE A 154 -4.66 -12.08 -10.55
CA PHE A 154 -3.26 -12.49 -10.67
C PHE A 154 -2.30 -11.59 -9.90
N GLU A 155 -2.53 -10.28 -9.87
CA GLU A 155 -1.78 -9.35 -9.02
C GLU A 155 -1.89 -9.70 -7.53
N GLN A 156 -3.09 -10.06 -7.08
CA GLN A 156 -3.31 -10.47 -5.68
C GLN A 156 -2.59 -11.77 -5.36
N LEU A 157 -2.58 -12.73 -6.29
CA LEU A 157 -1.86 -13.97 -6.12
C LEU A 157 -0.35 -13.72 -6.04
N LEU A 158 0.19 -12.85 -6.90
CA LEU A 158 1.60 -12.44 -6.83
C LEU A 158 1.93 -11.77 -5.49
N GLN A 159 1.09 -10.83 -5.04
CA GLN A 159 1.24 -10.17 -3.74
C GLN A 159 1.26 -11.17 -2.58
N PHE A 160 0.40 -12.19 -2.63
CA PHE A 160 0.36 -13.25 -1.63
C PHE A 160 1.66 -14.07 -1.62
N HIS A 161 2.15 -14.50 -2.78
CA HIS A 161 3.39 -15.29 -2.86
C HIS A 161 4.61 -14.50 -2.38
N VAL A 162 4.71 -13.20 -2.73
CA VAL A 162 5.80 -12.34 -2.25
C VAL A 162 5.70 -12.08 -0.75
N ALA A 163 4.50 -11.82 -0.22
CA ALA A 163 4.31 -11.60 1.22
C ALA A 163 4.72 -12.84 2.04
N THR A 164 4.17 -14.00 1.69
CA THR A 164 4.44 -15.28 2.37
C THR A 164 5.84 -15.84 2.14
N TYR A 165 6.58 -15.31 1.16
CA TYR A 165 8.01 -15.60 1.00
C TYR A 165 8.87 -14.88 2.04
N MET A 166 8.47 -13.66 2.43
CA MET A 166 9.22 -12.84 3.40
C MET A 166 8.81 -13.18 4.84
N ASP A 167 7.51 -13.39 5.07
CA ASP A 167 6.93 -13.68 6.38
C ASP A 167 5.68 -14.56 6.20
N ASN A 168 5.74 -15.81 6.70
CA ASN A 168 4.72 -16.83 6.49
C ASN A 168 3.79 -17.00 7.70
#